data_AF-A0A1Y5D042-F1
#
_entry.id   AF-A0A1Y5D042-F1
#
_cell.length_a   1.000
_cell.length_b   1.000
_cell.length_c   1.000
_cell.angle_alpha   90.00
_cell.angle_beta   90.00
_cell.angle_gamma   90.00
#
_symmetry.space_group_name_H-M   'P 1'
#
loop_
_entity.id
_entity.type
_entity.pdbx_description
1 polymer ?
#
loop_
_entity_poly.entity_id
_entity_poly.type
_entity_poly.pdbx_seq_one_letter_code
_entity_poly.pdbx_strand_id
1 'polypeptide(L)'
;VVYRMGYASTRAEARQLVSHKAIVVNGVVVNIPSFTVKAEDTVSVREKSKTQARIIAALELADQREKPLWVEVDNKKLEGVFKRVPDRADLSAEINEQLIVELYSK
;
A
#
# COMPACT_ATOMS: atom_id res chain seq x y z
N VAL A 1 -0.52 -1.25 -2.50
CA VAL A 1 0.62 -0.48 -1.97
C VAL A 1 0.30 0.20 -0.63
N VAL A 2 -0.67 1.13 -0.56
CA VAL A 2 -1.05 1.86 0.68
C VAL A 2 -1.25 0.97 1.92
N TYR A 3 -2.00 -0.13 1.81
CA TYR A 3 -2.18 -1.10 2.92
C TYR A 3 -0.86 -1.77 3.35
N ARG A 4 0.01 -2.09 2.39
CA ARG A 4 1.31 -2.72 2.65
C ARG A 4 2.33 -1.74 3.24
N MET A 5 2.15 -0.45 2.96
CA MET A 5 2.89 0.65 3.61
C MET A 5 2.41 0.93 5.05
N GLY A 6 1.31 0.33 5.49
CA GLY A 6 0.83 0.50 6.87
C GLY A 6 -0.01 1.75 7.13
N TYR A 7 -0.31 2.57 6.12
CA TYR A 7 -1.15 3.77 6.29
C TYR A 7 -2.64 3.47 6.54
N ALA A 8 -3.04 2.20 6.47
CA ALA A 8 -4.40 1.74 6.70
C ALA A 8 -4.40 0.38 7.40
N SER A 9 -5.35 0.19 8.32
CA SER A 9 -5.48 -1.06 9.08
C SER A 9 -5.97 -2.22 8.21
N THR A 10 -6.83 -1.93 7.22
CA THR A 10 -7.44 -2.90 6.30
C THR A 10 -7.31 -2.47 4.83
N ARG A 11 -7.49 -3.43 3.90
CA ARG A 11 -7.51 -3.14 2.46
C ARG A 11 -8.69 -2.24 2.06
N ALA A 12 -9.84 -2.38 2.73
CA ALA A 12 -11.01 -1.54 2.51
C ALA A 12 -10.77 -0.09 2.94
N GLU A 13 -10.16 0.10 4.11
CA GLU A 13 -9.76 1.43 4.58
C GLU A 13 -8.73 2.08 3.66
N ALA A 14 -7.74 1.32 3.17
CA ALA A 14 -6.78 1.83 2.19
C ALA A 14 -7.48 2.36 0.93
N ARG A 15 -8.51 1.64 0.43
CA ARG A 15 -9.32 2.09 -0.71
C ARG A 15 -10.08 3.37 -0.40
N GLN A 16 -10.61 3.50 0.82
CA GLN A 16 -11.31 4.70 1.26
C GLN A 16 -10.38 5.91 1.29
N LEU A 17 -9.18 5.78 1.86
CA LEU A 17 -8.18 6.84 1.91
C LEU A 17 -7.78 7.33 0.51
N VAL A 18 -7.55 6.40 -0.43
CA VAL A 18 -7.25 6.76 -1.82
C VAL A 18 -8.43 7.53 -2.43
N SER A 19 -9.64 6.97 -2.39
CA SER A 19 -10.84 7.60 -2.96
C SER A 19 -11.09 9.02 -2.41
N HIS A 20 -10.82 9.22 -1.11
CA HIS A 20 -11.00 10.49 -0.42
C HIS A 20 -9.84 11.49 -0.61
N LYS A 21 -8.96 11.28 -1.59
CA LYS A 21 -7.85 12.21 -1.92
C LYS A 21 -6.88 12.43 -0.74
N ALA A 22 -6.67 11.39 0.07
CA ALA A 22 -5.73 11.41 1.21
C ALA A 22 -4.32 10.94 0.83
N ILE A 23 -4.14 10.39 -0.37
CA ILE A 23 -2.87 9.82 -0.85
C ILE A 23 -2.30 10.67 -1.99
N VAL A 24 -0.99 10.83 -1.96
CA VAL A 24 -0.18 11.56 -2.94
C VAL A 24 0.86 10.61 -3.51
N VAL A 25 1.03 10.61 -4.83
CA VAL A 25 2.08 9.85 -5.53
C VAL A 25 2.92 10.86 -6.31
N ASN A 26 4.23 10.88 -6.05
CA ASN A 26 5.18 11.82 -6.68
C ASN A 26 4.72 13.29 -6.63
N GLY A 27 4.13 13.71 -5.50
CA GLY A 27 3.62 15.07 -5.31
C GLY A 27 2.22 15.35 -5.89
N VAL A 28 1.65 14.42 -6.66
CA VAL A 28 0.30 14.55 -7.24
C VAL A 28 -0.73 13.79 -6.42
N VAL A 29 -1.87 14.41 -6.14
CA VAL A 29 -2.98 13.75 -5.42
C VAL A 29 -3.64 12.72 -6.32
N VAL A 30 -3.66 11.46 -5.88
CA VAL A 30 -4.26 10.34 -6.62
C VAL A 30 -5.49 9.85 -5.89
N ASN A 31 -6.61 9.72 -6.60
CA ASN A 31 -7.89 9.26 -6.06
C ASN A 31 -8.43 7.97 -6.68
N ILE A 32 -7.63 7.30 -7.51
CA ILE A 32 -8.01 6.08 -8.22
C ILE A 32 -7.41 4.88 -7.47
N PRO A 33 -8.20 4.02 -6.80
CA PRO A 33 -7.66 2.89 -6.03
C PRO A 33 -7.00 1.81 -6.88
N SER A 34 -7.34 1.74 -8.18
CA SER A 34 -6.73 0.85 -9.16
C SER A 34 -5.49 1.45 -9.83
N PHE A 35 -4.98 2.59 -9.35
CA PHE A 35 -3.77 3.20 -9.89
C PHE A 35 -2.58 2.24 -9.77
N THR A 36 -1.90 2.00 -10.89
CA THR A 36 -0.71 1.16 -10.96
C THR A 36 0.52 1.99 -10.58
N VAL A 37 1.11 1.67 -9.43
CA VAL A 37 2.34 2.29 -8.93
C VAL A 37 3.54 1.67 -9.65
N LYS A 38 4.50 2.48 -10.09
CA LYS A 38 5.74 2.04 -10.73
C LYS A 38 6.86 1.93 -9.71
N ALA A 39 7.88 1.13 -10.03
CA ALA A 39 9.13 1.10 -9.26
C ALA A 39 9.69 2.53 -9.11
N GLU A 40 10.26 2.81 -7.94
CA GLU A 40 10.79 4.11 -7.50
C GLU A 40 9.74 5.21 -7.26
N ASP A 41 8.43 4.94 -7.43
CA ASP A 41 7.41 5.92 -7.07
C ASP A 41 7.38 6.15 -5.56
N THR A 42 7.29 7.43 -5.19
CA THR A 42 7.13 7.87 -3.80
C THR A 42 5.65 8.09 -3.51
N VAL A 43 5.11 7.32 -2.57
CA VAL A 43 3.73 7.42 -2.09
C VAL A 43 3.75 8.04 -0.70
N SER A 44 2.98 9.11 -0.49
CA SER A 44 2.89 9.79 0.78
C SER A 44 1.44 10.09 1.17
N VAL A 45 1.24 10.30 2.46
CA VAL A 45 -0.04 10.79 3.00
C VAL A 45 -0.08 12.30 2.85
N ARG A 46 -1.20 12.81 2.33
CA ARG A 46 -1.43 14.25 2.19
C ARG A 46 -1.36 14.94 3.55
N GLU A 47 -0.74 16.12 3.63
CA GLU A 47 -0.55 16.89 4.88
C GLU A 47 -1.82 17.00 5.75
N LYS A 48 -2.96 17.37 5.15
CA LYS A 48 -4.24 17.49 5.87
C LYS A 48 -4.78 16.17 6.45
N SER A 49 -4.29 15.04 5.95
CA SER A 49 -4.71 13.71 6.35
C SER A 49 -3.74 13.06 7.34
N LYS A 50 -2.51 13.56 7.48
CA LYS A 50 -1.49 13.01 8.39
C LYS A 50 -1.95 12.98 9.85
N THR A 51 -2.80 13.92 10.26
CA THR A 51 -3.33 14.03 11.64
C THR A 51 -4.54 13.13 11.89
N GLN A 52 -4.99 12.34 10.92
CA GLN A 52 -6.13 11.45 11.11
C GLN A 52 -5.78 10.32 12.07
N ALA A 53 -6.53 10.21 13.16
CA ALA A 53 -6.36 9.17 14.18
C ALA A 53 -6.31 7.75 13.60
N ARG A 54 -7.04 7.51 12.51
CA ARG A 54 -7.07 6.22 11.81
C ARG A 54 -5.71 5.84 11.21
N ILE A 55 -4.98 6.80 10.64
CA ILE A 55 -3.66 6.55 10.05
C ILE A 55 -2.64 6.30 11.17
N ILE A 56 -2.73 7.05 12.27
CA ILE A 56 -1.87 6.85 13.45
C ILE A 56 -2.05 5.44 14.02
N ALA A 57 -3.30 5.03 14.27
CA ALA A 57 -3.61 3.68 14.74
C ALA A 57 -3.18 2.59 13.73
N ALA A 58 -3.27 2.88 12.43
CA ALA A 58 -2.82 1.94 11.40
C ALA A 58 -1.31 1.72 11.41
N LEU A 59 -0.50 2.73 11.72
CA LEU A 59 0.95 2.60 11.82
C LEU A 59 1.36 1.71 12.99
N GLU A 60 0.69 1.85 14.15
CA GLU A 60 0.92 0.99 15.31
C GLU A 60 0.63 -0.48 14.97
N LEU A 61 -0.44 -0.74 14.23
CA LEU A 61 -0.76 -2.08 13.72
C LEU A 61 0.23 -2.56 12.66
N ALA A 62 0.79 -1.65 11.86
CA ALA A 62 1.75 -1.97 10.82
C ALA A 62 3.11 -2.37 11.40
N ASP A 63 3.51 -1.82 12.55
CA ASP A 63 4.74 -2.21 13.24
C ASP A 63 4.66 -3.63 13.83
N GLN A 64 3.45 -4.17 14.08
CA GLN A 64 3.26 -5.57 14.45
C GLN A 64 3.27 -6.53 13.24
N ARG A 65 3.18 -6.00 12.02
CA ARG A 65 3.18 -6.80 10.79
C ARG A 65 4.57 -6.85 10.18
N GLU A 66 4.87 -7.97 9.53
CA GLU A 66 6.09 -8.08 8.74
C GLU A 66 6.06 -7.08 7.57
N LYS A 67 7.09 -6.23 7.50
CA LYS A 67 7.22 -5.21 6.45
C LYS A 67 7.75 -5.87 5.17
N PRO A 68 7.07 -5.73 4.03
CA PRO A 68 7.51 -6.33 2.78
C PRO A 68 8.81 -5.68 2.28
N LEU A 69 9.74 -6.50 1.77
CA LEU A 69 11.07 -6.08 1.29
C LEU A 69 11.02 -5.08 0.12
N TRP A 70 9.95 -5.13 -0.67
CA TRP A 70 9.75 -4.30 -1.87
C TRP A 70 9.15 -2.91 -1.58
N VAL A 71 8.92 -2.58 -0.30
CA VAL A 71 8.44 -1.27 0.14
C VAL A 71 9.37 -0.73 1.22
N GLU A 72 9.71 0.55 1.12
CA GLU A 72 10.32 1.28 2.22
C GLU A 72 9.35 2.33 2.74
N VAL A 73 9.26 2.49 4.06
CA VAL A 73 8.33 3.42 4.70
C VAL A 73 9.06 4.19 5.78
N ASP A 74 8.99 5.51 5.71
CA ASP A 74 9.33 6.42 6.79
C ASP A 74 8.05 6.76 7.58
N ASN A 75 7.92 6.12 8.75
CA ASN A 75 6.78 6.31 9.65
C ASN A 75 6.70 7.74 10.21
N LYS A 76 7.81 8.50 10.29
CA LYS A 76 7.81 9.86 10.85
C LYS A 76 7.21 10.85 9.87
N LYS A 77 7.58 10.73 8.59
CA LYS A 77 7.10 11.63 7.53
C LYS A 77 5.82 11.16 6.86
N LEU A 78 5.42 9.89 7.06
CA LEU A 78 4.32 9.24 6.36
C LEU A 78 4.53 9.25 4.86
N GLU A 79 5.77 8.94 4.47
CA GLU A 79 6.21 8.77 3.08
C GLU A 79 6.80 7.37 2.91
N GLY A 80 6.66 6.80 1.72
CA GLY A 80 7.15 5.48 1.42
C GLY A 80 7.48 5.34 -0.05
N VAL A 81 8.54 4.60 -0.34
CA VAL A 81 9.04 4.38 -1.70
C VAL A 81 8.71 2.94 -2.09
N PHE A 82 8.12 2.78 -3.27
CA PHE A 82 7.91 1.48 -3.87
C PHE A 82 9.18 1.06 -4.62
N LYS A 83 10.08 0.35 -3.94
CA LYS A 83 11.42 0.00 -4.46
C LYS A 83 11.36 -0.78 -5.77
N ARG A 84 10.57 -1.85 -5.79
CA ARG A 84 10.49 -2.74 -6.94
C ARG A 84 9.15 -3.46 -6.99
N VAL A 85 8.86 -4.01 -8.17
CA VAL A 85 7.76 -4.95 -8.32
C VAL A 85 8.11 -6.22 -7.54
N PRO A 86 7.22 -6.74 -6.67
CA PRO A 86 7.48 -7.95 -5.90
C PRO A 86 7.59 -9.18 -6.81
N ASP A 87 8.55 -10.03 -6.50
CA ASP A 87 8.64 -11.37 -7.09
C ASP A 87 7.66 -12.33 -6.41
N ARG A 88 7.40 -13.49 -7.05
CA ARG A 88 6.49 -14.50 -6.47
C ARG A 88 6.93 -14.98 -5.09
N ALA A 89 8.25 -15.05 -4.85
CA ALA A 89 8.82 -15.45 -3.57
C ALA A 89 8.56 -14.44 -2.44
N ASP A 90 8.30 -13.17 -2.78
CA ASP A 90 8.01 -12.09 -1.82
C ASP A 90 6.52 -12.10 -1.38
N LEU A 91 5.70 -13.00 -1.94
CA LEU A 91 4.26 -13.11 -1.69
C LEU A 91 3.92 -14.40 -0.93
N SER A 92 2.77 -14.41 -0.24
CA SER A 92 2.33 -15.58 0.53
C SER A 92 2.32 -16.85 -0.31
N ALA A 93 2.96 -17.91 0.21
CA ALA A 93 2.99 -19.23 -0.41
C ALA A 93 1.62 -19.92 -0.37
N GLU A 94 0.69 -19.46 0.47
CA GLU A 94 -0.64 -20.06 0.64
C GLU A 94 -1.53 -19.95 -0.61
N ILE A 95 -1.24 -19.00 -1.51
CA ILE A 95 -2.05 -18.76 -2.72
C ILE A 95 -1.46 -19.55 -3.89
N ASN A 96 -2.20 -20.53 -4.40
CA ASN A 96 -1.85 -21.25 -5.63
C ASN A 96 -2.46 -20.59 -6.87
N GLU A 97 -1.65 -19.83 -7.61
CA GLU A 97 -2.05 -19.14 -8.84
C GLU A 97 -2.39 -20.08 -10.00
N GLN A 98 -1.86 -21.30 -10.00
CA GLN A 98 -2.12 -22.29 -11.06
C GLN A 98 -3.62 -22.60 -11.17
N LEU A 99 -4.32 -22.71 -10.03
CA LEU A 99 -5.77 -22.93 -9.99
C LEU A 99 -6.55 -21.79 -10.65
N ILE A 100 -6.03 -20.56 -10.60
CA ILE A 100 -6.65 -19.40 -11.23
C ILE A 100 -6.45 -19.45 -12.75
N VAL A 101 -5.25 -19.83 -13.20
CA VAL A 101 -4.94 -20.00 -14.64
C VAL A 101 -5.82 -21.09 -15.25
N GLU A 102 -5.94 -22.23 -14.57
CA GLU A 102 -6.79 -23.35 -15.01
C GLU A 102 -8.28 -22.96 -15.13
N LEU A 103 -8.77 -22.10 -14.24
CA LEU A 103 -10.15 -21.62 -14.28
C LEU A 103 -10.44 -20.79 -15.55
N TYR A 104 -9.52 -19.91 -15.94
CA TYR A 104 -9.70 -19.01 -17.09
C TYR A 104 -9.23 -19.60 -18.43
N SER A 105 -8.65 -20.80 -18.42
CA SER A 105 -8.20 -21.52 -19.64
C SER A 105 -9.23 -22.55 -20.15
N LYS A 106 -10.42 -22.59 -19.56
CA LYS A 106 -11.58 -23.35 -20.06
C LYS A 106 -12.35 -22.55 -21.10
#